data_AF-A0A6N2MXF6-F1
#
_entry.id   AF-A0A6N2MXF6-F1
#
_cell.length_a   1.000
_cell.length_b   1.000
_cell.length_c   1.000
_cell.angle_alpha   90.00
_cell.angle_beta   90.00
_cell.angle_gamma   90.00
#
_symmetry.space_group_name_H-M   'P 1'
#
loop_
_entity.id
_entity.type
_entity.pdbx_description
1 polymer ?
#
loop_
_entity_poly.entity_id
_entity_poly.type
_entity_poly.pdbx_seq_one_letter_code
_entity_poly.pdbx_strand_id
1 'polypeptide(L)'
;MGFEYRCSGTGFWSRIAVVAFLVLFAGMMSGLTLGLMSMSLVDLEVLAKSGTPNDRKHATKILPVVKRQHLLLCTLLICNAAAMETLPMFLDSLVPAWGAILISVTLILLFGEIIPQAFCSRYGLAIGATLAPVVQVLVVICFPIAYPISKV
;
A
#
# COMPACT_ATOMS: atom_id res chain seq x y z
N MET A 1 -12.73 -26.03 23.39
CA MET A 1 -12.15 -24.80 22.82
C MET A 1 -12.81 -24.60 21.47
N GLY A 2 -14.06 -24.13 21.48
CA GLY A 2 -14.91 -24.04 20.30
C GLY A 2 -14.85 -22.64 19.72
N PHE A 3 -14.18 -22.48 18.59
CA PHE A 3 -14.41 -21.33 17.73
C PHE A 3 -15.36 -21.76 16.62
N GLU A 4 -16.64 -21.76 16.98
CA GLU A 4 -17.76 -21.84 16.06
C GLU A 4 -17.82 -20.51 15.28
N TYR A 5 -17.04 -20.41 14.21
CA TYR A 5 -17.22 -19.32 13.25
C TYR A 5 -18.39 -19.68 12.35
N ARG A 6 -19.56 -19.07 12.63
CA ARG A 6 -20.68 -19.05 11.69
C ARG A 6 -20.16 -18.74 10.29
N CYS A 7 -20.29 -19.72 9.40
CA CYS A 7 -20.39 -19.54 7.96
C CYS A 7 -21.54 -18.59 7.64
N SER A 8 -21.33 -17.29 7.81
CA SER A 8 -22.09 -16.27 7.08
C SER A 8 -21.16 -15.82 5.96
N GLY A 9 -21.19 -16.53 4.83
CA GLY A 9 -20.25 -16.36 3.71
C GLY A 9 -20.07 -14.90 3.26
N THR A 10 -21.06 -14.04 3.49
CA THR A 10 -21.01 -12.58 3.23
C THR A 10 -20.02 -11.83 4.14
N GLY A 11 -19.92 -12.18 5.42
CA GLY A 11 -19.00 -11.53 6.37
C GLY A 11 -17.55 -12.00 6.25
N PHE A 12 -17.37 -13.20 5.71
CA PHE A 12 -16.06 -13.76 5.42
C PHE A 12 -15.47 -13.13 4.14
N TRP A 13 -16.26 -13.08 3.07
CA TRP A 13 -15.86 -12.46 1.81
C TRP A 13 -15.65 -10.95 1.96
N SER A 14 -16.43 -10.27 2.79
CA SER A 14 -16.24 -8.85 3.08
C SER A 14 -14.91 -8.56 3.78
N ARG A 15 -14.46 -9.42 4.71
CA ARG A 15 -13.16 -9.26 5.37
C ARG A 15 -12.00 -9.47 4.40
N ILE A 16 -12.07 -10.48 3.52
CA ILE A 16 -11.08 -10.64 2.45
C ILE A 16 -11.08 -9.43 1.53
N ALA A 17 -12.25 -8.96 1.09
CA ALA A 17 -12.34 -7.83 0.19
C ALA A 17 -11.73 -6.56 0.82
N VAL A 18 -11.98 -6.33 2.11
CA VAL A 18 -11.38 -5.20 2.85
C VAL A 18 -9.86 -5.35 2.96
N VAL A 19 -9.35 -6.53 3.31
CA VAL A 19 -7.90 -6.77 3.44
C VAL A 19 -7.20 -6.69 2.07
N ALA A 20 -7.77 -7.30 1.04
CA ALA A 20 -7.26 -7.23 -0.33
C ALA A 20 -7.26 -5.80 -0.87
N PHE A 21 -8.32 -5.02 -0.60
CA PHE A 21 -8.34 -3.60 -0.92
C PHE A 21 -7.25 -2.84 -0.16
N LEU A 22 -7.06 -3.13 1.12
CA LEU A 22 -6.03 -2.51 1.95
C LEU A 22 -4.62 -2.82 1.41
N VAL A 23 -4.37 -4.05 0.94
CA VAL A 23 -3.11 -4.46 0.30
C VAL A 23 -2.90 -3.75 -1.01
N LEU A 24 -3.88 -3.78 -1.91
CA LEU A 24 -3.77 -3.10 -3.20
C LEU A 24 -3.52 -1.61 -3.00
N PHE A 25 -4.21 -1.01 -2.05
CA PHE A 25 -3.98 0.37 -1.66
C PHE A 25 -2.57 0.58 -1.10
N ALA A 26 -2.12 -0.26 -0.16
CA ALA A 26 -0.76 -0.18 0.40
C ALA A 26 0.34 -0.43 -0.64
N GLY A 27 0.15 -1.38 -1.56
CA GLY A 27 1.05 -1.71 -2.66
C GLY A 27 1.14 -0.59 -3.69
N MET A 28 0.02 0.07 -4.04
CA MET A 28 0.04 1.29 -4.85
C MET A 28 0.84 2.40 -4.15
N MET A 29 0.72 2.52 -2.83
CA MET A 29 1.38 3.58 -2.05
C MET A 29 2.88 3.32 -1.89
N SER A 30 3.27 2.06 -1.71
CA SER A 30 4.67 1.59 -1.74
C SER A 30 5.27 1.74 -3.13
N GLY A 31 4.55 1.32 -4.18
CA GLY A 31 4.96 1.50 -5.58
C GLY A 31 5.08 2.95 -5.98
N LEU A 32 4.21 3.82 -5.46
CA LEU A 32 4.32 5.25 -5.63
C LEU A 32 5.55 5.80 -4.89
N THR A 33 5.86 5.30 -3.69
CA THR A 33 7.07 5.70 -2.95
C THR A 33 8.34 5.31 -3.72
N LEU A 34 8.40 4.09 -4.28
CA LEU A 34 9.48 3.67 -5.16
C LEU A 34 9.55 4.49 -6.46
N GLY A 35 8.40 4.76 -7.10
CA GLY A 35 8.31 5.56 -8.31
C GLY A 35 8.70 7.04 -8.09
N LEU A 36 8.34 7.60 -6.93
CA LEU A 36 8.74 8.94 -6.52
C LEU A 36 10.19 8.96 -6.02
N MET A 37 10.72 7.91 -5.40
CA MET A 37 12.16 7.82 -5.11
C MET A 37 12.99 7.69 -6.39
N SER A 38 12.40 7.12 -7.45
CA SER A 38 12.99 7.14 -8.80
C SER A 38 12.91 8.52 -9.46
N MET A 39 12.00 9.40 -9.05
CA MET A 39 11.96 10.83 -9.39
C MET A 39 12.48 11.64 -8.20
N SER A 40 13.80 11.70 -8.06
CA SER A 40 14.54 12.39 -7.00
C SER A 40 13.82 13.64 -6.48
N LEU A 41 13.85 13.92 -5.17
CA LEU A 41 13.30 15.17 -4.59
C LEU A 41 13.69 16.42 -5.40
N VAL A 42 14.90 16.40 -5.98
CA VAL A 42 15.43 17.39 -6.91
C VAL A 42 14.58 17.54 -8.18
N ASP A 43 14.22 16.46 -8.87
CA ASP A 43 13.32 16.47 -10.03
C ASP A 43 11.94 17.02 -9.67
N LEU A 44 11.42 16.65 -8.49
CA LEU A 44 10.13 17.14 -8.02
C LEU A 44 10.18 18.65 -7.70
N GLU A 45 11.31 19.14 -7.17
CA GLU A 45 11.54 20.55 -6.89
C GLU A 45 11.73 21.36 -8.18
N VAL A 46 12.41 20.78 -9.18
CA VAL A 46 12.54 21.33 -10.54
C VAL A 46 11.17 21.38 -11.22
N LEU A 47 10.35 20.34 -11.14
CA LEU A 47 8.96 20.37 -11.64
C LEU A 47 8.10 21.40 -10.88
N ALA A 48 8.30 21.56 -9.58
CA ALA A 48 7.60 22.57 -8.78
C ALA A 48 8.04 24.01 -9.10
N LYS A 49 9.22 24.20 -9.69
CA LYS A 49 9.76 25.52 -10.09
C LYS A 49 9.50 25.83 -11.57
N SER A 50 9.68 24.85 -12.43
CA SER A 50 9.78 25.00 -13.90
C SER A 50 8.81 24.10 -14.68
N GLY A 51 7.99 23.27 -14.01
CA GLY A 51 7.00 22.42 -14.67
C GLY A 51 5.71 23.15 -15.05
N THR A 52 4.85 22.47 -15.80
CA THR A 52 3.50 22.93 -16.20
C THR A 52 2.71 23.40 -14.97
N PRO A 53 1.81 24.40 -15.08
CA PRO A 53 1.00 24.88 -13.95
C PRO A 53 0.21 23.78 -13.20
N ASN A 54 -0.18 22.69 -13.90
CA ASN A 54 -0.77 21.51 -13.25
C ASN A 54 0.26 20.69 -12.46
N ASP A 55 1.37 20.32 -13.09
CA ASP A 55 2.46 19.56 -12.44
C ASP A 55 3.03 20.27 -11.22
N ARG A 56 3.12 21.60 -11.25
CA ARG A 56 3.56 22.42 -10.13
C ARG A 56 2.64 22.32 -8.90
N LYS A 57 1.32 22.37 -9.10
CA LYS A 57 0.34 22.18 -8.02
C LYS A 57 0.41 20.76 -7.45
N HIS A 58 0.67 19.78 -8.30
CA HIS A 58 0.78 18.38 -7.93
C HIS A 58 2.06 18.12 -7.12
N ALA A 59 3.23 18.53 -7.60
CA ALA A 59 4.52 18.39 -6.92
C ALA A 59 4.53 19.03 -5.53
N THR A 60 3.95 20.22 -5.38
CA THR A 60 3.91 20.95 -4.10
C THR A 60 3.09 20.21 -3.03
N LYS A 61 2.04 19.47 -3.42
CA LYS A 61 1.23 18.66 -2.50
C LYS A 61 1.93 17.37 -2.06
N ILE A 62 2.77 16.80 -2.91
CA ILE A 62 3.43 15.50 -2.67
C ILE A 62 4.73 15.69 -1.86
N LEU A 63 5.41 16.84 -2.01
CA LEU A 63 6.65 17.19 -1.29
C LEU A 63 6.63 16.93 0.24
N PRO A 64 5.62 17.37 1.00
CA PRO A 64 5.59 17.17 2.45
C PRO A 64 5.34 15.71 2.85
N VAL A 65 4.72 14.91 1.97
CA VAL A 65 4.45 13.48 2.19
C VAL A 65 5.73 12.68 2.07
N VAL A 66 6.53 12.95 1.02
CA VAL A 66 7.84 12.29 0.79
C VAL A 66 8.82 12.58 1.93
N LYS A 67 8.75 13.76 2.56
CA LYS A 67 9.60 14.10 3.73
C LYS A 67 9.42 13.18 4.94
N ARG A 68 8.30 12.45 5.09
CA ARG A 68 8.02 11.53 6.21
C ARG A 68 8.00 10.05 5.77
N GLN A 69 8.87 9.70 4.82
CA GLN A 69 8.94 8.36 4.24
C GLN A 69 9.07 7.21 5.25
N HIS A 70 9.88 7.36 6.31
CA HIS A 70 10.13 6.29 7.29
C HIS A 70 8.85 5.80 7.99
N LEU A 71 7.96 6.73 8.36
CA LEU A 71 6.74 6.44 9.12
C LEU A 71 5.66 5.80 8.21
N LEU A 72 5.64 6.21 6.95
CA LEU A 72 4.84 5.58 5.88
C LEU A 72 5.29 4.14 5.63
N LEU A 73 6.58 3.92 5.41
CA LEU A 73 7.13 2.59 5.12
C LEU A 73 6.82 1.60 6.24
N CYS A 74 6.97 2.00 7.51
CA CYS A 74 6.69 1.12 8.65
C CYS A 74 5.21 0.70 8.72
N THR A 75 4.29 1.65 8.56
CA THR A 75 2.84 1.38 8.55
C THR A 75 2.46 0.47 7.37
N LEU A 76 3.00 0.77 6.18
CA LEU A 76 2.73 0.00 4.97
C LEU A 76 3.26 -1.43 5.07
N LEU A 77 4.44 -1.64 5.64
CA LEU A 77 5.02 -2.97 5.85
C LEU A 77 4.20 -3.81 6.81
N ILE A 78 3.71 -3.23 7.91
CA ILE A 78 2.86 -3.94 8.88
C ILE A 78 1.53 -4.34 8.23
N CYS A 79 0.88 -3.42 7.50
CA CYS A 79 -0.36 -3.72 6.80
C CYS A 79 -0.17 -4.76 5.69
N ASN A 80 0.92 -4.67 4.94
CA ASN A 80 1.25 -5.62 3.88
C ASN A 80 1.50 -7.01 4.49
N ALA A 81 2.36 -7.11 5.52
CA ALA A 81 2.65 -8.37 6.20
C ALA A 81 1.40 -9.03 6.81
N ALA A 82 0.57 -8.27 7.52
CA ALA A 82 -0.67 -8.80 8.11
C ALA A 82 -1.61 -9.41 7.05
N ALA A 83 -1.69 -8.78 5.88
CA ALA A 83 -2.54 -9.25 4.80
C ALA A 83 -1.93 -10.40 3.99
N MET A 84 -0.61 -10.39 3.80
CA MET A 84 0.13 -11.50 3.21
C MET A 84 0.01 -12.78 4.04
N GLU A 85 -0.15 -12.66 5.36
CA GLU A 85 -0.35 -13.81 6.26
C GLU A 85 -1.82 -14.28 6.28
N THR A 86 -2.77 -13.36 6.15
CA THR A 86 -4.21 -13.66 6.24
C THR A 86 -4.71 -14.54 5.08
N LEU A 87 -4.18 -14.35 3.86
CA LEU A 87 -4.63 -15.05 2.66
C LEU A 87 -4.17 -16.52 2.60
N PRO A 88 -2.91 -16.88 2.87
CA PRO A 88 -2.46 -18.25 3.03
C PRO A 88 -3.17 -18.98 4.17
N MET A 89 -3.40 -18.31 5.32
CA MET A 89 -4.15 -18.88 6.45
C MET A 89 -5.54 -19.36 6.01
N PHE A 90 -6.15 -18.66 5.06
CA PHE A 90 -7.45 -19.06 4.53
C PHE A 90 -7.36 -20.17 3.48
N LEU A 91 -6.42 -20.08 2.54
CA LEU A 91 -6.23 -21.11 1.52
C LEU A 91 -5.81 -22.46 2.10
N ASP A 92 -5.07 -22.46 3.22
CA ASP A 92 -4.67 -23.68 3.93
C ASP A 92 -5.87 -24.49 4.43
N SER A 93 -7.01 -23.84 4.68
CA SER A 93 -8.26 -24.53 5.04
C SER A 93 -9.04 -25.11 3.84
N LEU A 94 -8.70 -24.75 2.60
CA LEU A 94 -9.43 -25.16 1.39
C LEU A 94 -8.63 -26.10 0.47
N VAL A 95 -7.30 -25.99 0.48
CA VAL A 95 -6.39 -26.67 -0.44
C VAL A 95 -5.30 -27.35 0.39
N PRO A 96 -4.76 -28.52 -0.03
CA PRO A 96 -3.60 -29.09 0.62
C PRO A 96 -2.45 -28.07 0.76
N ALA A 97 -1.75 -28.10 1.90
CA ALA A 97 -0.78 -27.09 2.34
C ALA A 97 0.21 -26.64 1.24
N TRP A 98 0.72 -27.57 0.43
CA TRP A 98 1.65 -27.24 -0.66
C TRP A 98 1.00 -26.39 -1.77
N GLY A 99 -0.28 -26.64 -2.09
CA GLY A 99 -1.05 -25.88 -3.06
C GLY A 99 -1.51 -24.53 -2.51
N ALA A 100 -1.87 -24.49 -1.22
CA ALA A 100 -2.23 -23.25 -0.54
C ALA A 100 -1.09 -22.22 -0.60
N ILE A 101 0.14 -22.63 -0.31
CA ILE A 101 1.33 -21.77 -0.34
C ILE A 101 1.60 -21.27 -1.78
N LEU A 102 1.66 -22.18 -2.75
CA LEU A 102 1.97 -21.84 -4.15
C LEU A 102 0.96 -20.86 -4.76
N ILE A 103 -0.34 -21.11 -4.55
CA ILE A 103 -1.40 -20.26 -5.08
C ILE A 103 -1.43 -18.91 -4.36
N SER A 104 -1.30 -18.91 -3.03
CA SER A 104 -1.33 -17.67 -2.23
C SER A 104 -0.19 -16.73 -2.58
N VAL A 105 1.05 -17.23 -2.60
CA VAL A 105 2.24 -16.43 -2.92
C VAL A 105 2.14 -15.88 -4.34
N THR A 106 1.71 -16.70 -5.31
CA THR A 106 1.56 -16.25 -6.70
C THR A 106 0.51 -15.15 -6.83
N LEU A 107 -0.66 -15.31 -6.17
CA LEU A 107 -1.71 -14.28 -6.21
C LEU A 107 -1.27 -12.97 -5.53
N ILE A 108 -0.65 -13.06 -4.34
CA ILE A 108 -0.20 -11.90 -3.57
C ILE A 108 0.86 -11.13 -4.33
N LEU A 109 1.88 -11.81 -4.87
CA LEU A 109 2.96 -11.14 -5.59
C LEU A 109 2.45 -10.49 -6.87
N LEU A 110 1.71 -11.22 -7.72
CA LEU A 110 1.22 -10.67 -8.99
C LEU A 110 0.23 -9.53 -8.79
N PHE A 111 -0.82 -9.75 -7.99
CA PHE A 111 -1.91 -8.79 -7.87
C PHE A 111 -1.66 -7.74 -6.78
N GLY A 112 -1.02 -8.10 -5.68
CA GLY A 112 -0.80 -7.21 -4.53
C GLY A 112 0.41 -6.30 -4.67
N GLU A 113 1.47 -6.75 -5.35
CA GLU A 113 2.73 -6.01 -5.43
C GLU A 113 3.10 -5.62 -6.87
N ILE A 114 3.30 -6.60 -7.76
CA ILE A 114 3.90 -6.37 -9.09
C ILE A 114 3.01 -5.49 -9.98
N ILE A 115 1.71 -5.80 -10.09
CA ILE A 115 0.79 -5.02 -10.94
C ILE A 115 0.65 -3.57 -10.41
N PRO A 116 0.30 -3.33 -9.13
CA PRO A 116 0.21 -1.98 -8.57
C PRO A 116 1.52 -1.18 -8.69
N GLN A 117 2.66 -1.82 -8.44
CA GLN A 117 3.97 -1.18 -8.57
C GLN A 117 4.30 -0.79 -10.01
N ALA A 118 4.00 -1.67 -10.98
CA ALA A 118 4.23 -1.38 -12.39
C ALA A 118 3.41 -0.18 -12.89
N PHE A 119 2.14 -0.09 -12.48
CA PHE A 119 1.30 1.07 -12.80
C PHE A 119 1.80 2.36 -12.15
N CYS A 120 2.20 2.30 -10.88
CA CYS A 120 2.75 3.45 -10.16
C CYS A 120 4.13 3.86 -10.70
N SER A 121 4.92 2.96 -11.25
CA SER A 121 6.20 3.31 -11.89
C SER A 121 6.00 4.06 -13.21
N ARG A 122 4.94 3.75 -13.96
CA ARG A 122 4.69 4.36 -15.28
C ARG A 122 3.89 5.67 -15.21
N TYR A 123 2.99 5.79 -14.24
CA TYR A 123 2.11 6.96 -14.06
C TYR A 123 2.27 7.62 -12.68
N GLY A 124 3.42 7.44 -12.03
CA GLY A 124 3.66 7.80 -10.64
C GLY A 124 3.39 9.26 -10.29
N LEU A 125 3.75 10.20 -11.17
CA LEU A 125 3.50 11.62 -10.91
C LEU A 125 1.98 11.94 -10.89
N ALA A 126 1.23 11.48 -11.89
CA ALA A 126 -0.21 11.74 -12.01
C ALA A 126 -1.04 11.00 -10.95
N ILE A 127 -0.73 9.71 -10.74
CA ILE A 127 -1.38 8.89 -9.72
C ILE A 127 -1.01 9.40 -8.32
N GLY A 128 0.27 9.74 -8.10
CA GLY A 128 0.74 10.26 -6.83
C GLY A 128 0.15 11.61 -6.46
N ALA A 129 -0.06 12.47 -7.44
CA ALA A 129 -0.74 13.74 -7.24
C ALA A 129 -2.21 13.57 -6.82
N THR A 130 -2.87 12.58 -7.39
CA THR A 130 -4.29 12.28 -7.13
C THR A 130 -4.47 11.59 -5.78
N LEU A 131 -3.52 10.72 -5.41
CA LEU A 131 -3.53 9.98 -4.14
C LEU A 131 -2.89 10.75 -2.97
N ALA A 132 -2.10 11.81 -3.22
CA ALA A 132 -1.46 12.65 -2.20
C ALA A 132 -2.37 13.01 -0.99
N PRO A 133 -3.61 13.51 -1.18
CA PRO A 133 -4.47 13.81 -0.05
C PRO A 133 -4.89 12.56 0.74
N VAL A 134 -5.14 11.44 0.06
CA VAL A 134 -5.49 10.17 0.71
C VAL A 134 -4.30 9.66 1.55
N VAL A 135 -3.08 9.81 1.03
CA VAL A 135 -1.85 9.48 1.75
C VAL A 135 -1.70 10.31 3.01
N GLN A 136 -1.90 11.63 2.91
CA GLN A 136 -1.81 12.50 4.09
C GLN A 136 -2.82 12.09 5.17
N VAL A 137 -4.07 11.78 4.79
CA VAL A 137 -5.08 11.31 5.74
C VAL A 137 -4.64 10.00 6.38
N LEU A 138 -4.16 9.04 5.60
CA LEU A 138 -3.70 7.75 6.11
C LEU A 138 -2.53 7.89 7.09
N VAL A 139 -1.56 8.76 6.77
CA VAL A 139 -0.41 9.06 7.65
C VAL A 139 -0.88 9.71 8.95
N VAL A 140 -1.82 10.65 8.90
CA VAL A 140 -2.36 11.29 10.11
C VAL A 140 -3.09 10.28 10.99
N ILE A 141 -3.89 9.38 10.40
CA ILE A 141 -4.61 8.34 11.13
C ILE A 141 -3.65 7.30 11.71
N CYS A 142 -2.61 6.92 10.98
CA CYS A 142 -1.60 5.97 11.45
C CYS A 142 -0.51 6.61 12.33
N PHE A 143 -0.42 7.95 12.38
CA PHE A 143 0.52 8.68 13.22
C PHE A 143 0.51 8.22 14.69
N PRO A 144 -0.63 8.06 15.39
CA PRO A 144 -0.65 7.56 16.76
C PRO A 144 -0.09 6.14 16.94
N ILE A 145 -0.18 5.28 15.92
CA ILE A 145 0.26 3.87 15.98
C ILE A 145 1.72 3.74 15.53
N ALA A 146 2.12 4.47 14.51
CA ALA A 146 3.46 4.39 13.93
C ALA A 146 4.49 5.27 14.66
N TYR A 147 4.07 6.31 15.40
CA TYR A 147 4.97 7.12 16.23
C TYR A 147 5.72 6.31 17.32
N PRO A 148 5.08 5.41 18.10
CA PRO A 148 5.82 4.57 19.05
C PRO A 148 6.72 3.54 18.37
N ILE A 149 6.33 2.98 17.21
CA ILE A 149 7.14 1.98 16.49
C ILE A 149 8.37 2.62 15.82
N SER A 150 8.23 3.84 15.30
CA SER A 150 9.33 4.56 14.63
C SER A 150 10.36 5.15 15.60
N LYS A 151 10.10 5.15 16.90
CA LYS A 151 10.97 5.73 17.94
C LYS A 151 11.78 4.67 18.71
N VAL A 152 11.50 3.39 18.46
CA VAL A 152 12.32 2.24 18.89
C VAL A 152 13.40 2.02 17.84
#